data_AF-A0A933DP54-F1
#
_entry.id   AF-A0A933DP54-F1
#
_cell.length_a   1.000
_cell.length_b   1.000
_cell.length_c   1.000
_cell.angle_alpha   90.00
_cell.angle_beta   90.00
_cell.angle_gamma   90.00
#
_symmetry.space_group_name_H-M   'P 1'
#
loop_
_entity.id
_entity.type
_entity.pdbx_description
1 polymer ?
#
loop_
_entity_poly.entity_id
_entity_poly.type
_entity_poly.pdbx_seq_one_letter_code
_entity_poly.pdbx_strand_id
1 'polypeptide(L)' 'MIKRVMGKYIVVSEKTGRRFGTYDTLEKAKRRLRQIEFFKRRPAHASRVKAHRDNKRS' A
#
# COMPACT_ATOMS: atom_id res chain seq x y z
N MET A 1 0.19 -1.96 -9.49
CA MET A 1 1.05 -2.57 -10.53
C MET A 1 2.28 -3.31 -9.97
N ILE A 2 2.89 -4.20 -10.76
CA ILE A 2 4.16 -4.88 -10.44
C ILE A 2 5.22 -4.42 -11.46
N LYS A 3 6.40 -4.01 -10.99
CA LYS A 3 7.55 -3.64 -11.83
C LYS A 3 8.71 -4.60 -11.56
N ARG A 4 9.44 -5.01 -12.60
CA ARG A 4 10.67 -5.78 -12.45
C ARG A 4 11.86 -4.83 -12.48
N VAL A 5 12.69 -4.85 -11.44
CA VAL A 5 13.86 -3.98 -11.29
C VAL A 5 15.02 -4.82 -10.76
N MET A 6 16.15 -4.82 -11.48
CA MET A 6 17.38 -5.55 -11.10
C MET A 6 17.11 -7.02 -10.70
N GLY A 7 16.31 -7.72 -11.50
CA GLY A 7 15.97 -9.13 -11.26
C GLY A 7 14.87 -9.37 -10.21
N LYS A 8 14.46 -8.36 -9.43
CA LYS A 8 13.42 -8.48 -8.38
C LYS A 8 12.09 -7.87 -8.82
N TYR A 9 10.99 -8.32 -8.22
CA TYR A 9 9.63 -7.85 -8.46
C TYR A 9 9.20 -6.87 -7.38
N ILE A 10 8.97 -5.62 -7.76
CA ILE A 10 8.54 -4.53 -6.87
C ILE A 10 7.04 -4.29 -7.07
N VAL A 11 6.27 -4.31 -5.99
CA VAL A 11 4.86 -3.94 -6.01
C VAL A 11 4.75 -2.44 -5.74
N VAL A 12 4.07 -1.72 -6.63
CA VAL A 12 3.96 -0.26 -6.60
C VAL A 12 2.51 0.18 -6.81
N SER A 13 2.13 1.23 -6.09
CA SER A 13 0.86 1.93 -6.26
C SER A 13 0.83 2.64 -7.60
N GLU A 14 -0.24 2.45 -8.37
CA GLU A 14 -0.45 3.21 -9.61
C GLU A 14 -0.78 4.68 -9.32
N LYS A 15 -1.53 4.94 -8.24
CA LYS A 15 -2.02 6.29 -7.93
C LYS A 15 -0.98 7.17 -7.24
N THR A 16 -0.12 6.58 -6.40
CA THR A 16 0.79 7.33 -5.53
C THR A 16 2.26 7.04 -5.77
N GLY A 17 2.59 6.08 -6.65
CA GLY A 17 3.97 5.65 -6.90
C GLY A 17 4.66 4.96 -5.72
N ARG A 18 4.00 4.85 -4.55
CA ARG A 18 4.57 4.23 -3.35
C ARG A 18 4.91 2.76 -3.59
N ARG A 19 6.09 2.36 -3.13
CA ARG A 19 6.53 0.95 -3.08
C ARG A 19 5.88 0.27 -1.88
N PHE A 20 5.24 -0.87 -2.13
CA PHE A 20 4.61 -1.71 -1.11
C PHE A 20 5.47 -2.92 -0.70
N GLY A 21 6.53 -3.20 -1.44
CA GLY A 21 7.46 -4.28 -1.16
C GLY A 21 8.24 -4.73 -2.40
N THR A 22 9.33 -5.44 -2.13
CA THR A 22 10.18 -6.10 -3.13
C THR A 22 10.14 -7.60 -2.89
N TYR A 23 10.05 -8.39 -3.94
CA TYR A 23 9.85 -9.82 -3.90
C TYR A 23 10.74 -10.51 -4.95
N ASP A 24 11.24 -11.69 -4.64
CA ASP A 24 12.11 -12.44 -5.56
C ASP A 24 11.31 -13.14 -6.67
N THR A 25 10.03 -13.44 -6.42
CA THR A 25 9.16 -14.14 -7.38
C THR A 25 7.92 -13.33 -7.73
N LEU A 26 7.43 -13.53 -8.97
CA LEU A 26 6.22 -12.90 -9.48
C LEU A 26 4.99 -13.31 -8.66
N GLU A 27 4.92 -14.56 -8.21
CA GLU A 27 3.81 -15.07 -7.42
C GLU A 27 3.67 -14.36 -6.06
N LYS A 28 4.79 -14.14 -5.35
CA LYS A 28 4.79 -13.37 -4.10
C LYS A 28 4.31 -11.94 -4.33
N ALA A 29 4.76 -11.31 -5.41
CA ALA A 29 4.31 -9.97 -5.79
C ALA A 29 2.82 -9.92 -6.13
N LYS A 30 2.30 -10.89 -6.90
CA LYS A 30 0.86 -11.02 -7.21
C LYS A 30 0.03 -11.25 -5.95
N ARG A 31 0.49 -12.11 -5.03
CA ARG A 31 -0.18 -12.35 -3.74
C ARG A 31 -0.28 -11.06 -2.93
N ARG A 32 0.78 -10.26 -2.88
CA ARG A 32 0.76 -8.95 -2.21
C ARG A 32 -0.20 -7.98 -2.88
N LEU A 33 -0.21 -7.91 -4.21
CA LEU A 33 -1.12 -7.04 -4.95
C LEU A 33 -2.59 -7.34 -4.61
N ARG A 34 -2.96 -8.63 -4.59
CA ARG A 34 -4.32 -9.06 -4.18
C ARG A 34 -4.69 -8.62 -2.77
N GLN A 35 -3.75 -8.72 -1.82
CA GLN A 35 -3.99 -8.21 -0.45
C GLN A 35 -4.26 -6.71 -0.45
N ILE A 36 -3.43 -5.93 -1.16
CA ILE A 36 -3.58 -4.47 -1.22
C ILE A 36 -4.94 -4.09 -1.84
N GLU A 37 -5.35 -4.77 -2.92
CA GLU A 37 -6.66 -4.52 -3.53
C GLU A 37 -7.82 -4.88 -2.60
N PHE A 38 -7.69 -5.99 -1.86
CA PHE A 38 -8.68 -6.39 -0.86
C PHE A 38 -8.83 -5.34 0.25
N PHE A 39 -7.72 -4.82 0.78
CA PHE A 39 -7.76 -3.76 1.79
C PHE A 39 -8.24 -2.41 1.22
N LYS A 40 -8.00 -2.14 -0.07
CA LYS A 40 -8.50 -0.92 -0.74
C LYS A 40 -10.00 -0.95 -0.97
N ARG A 41 -10.58 -2.13 -1.24
CA ARG A 41 -12.02 -2.33 -1.49
C ARG A 41 -12.87 -2.38 -0.24
N ARG A 42 -12.26 -2.59 0.94
CA ARG A 42 -12.97 -2.40 2.19
C ARG A 42 -12.97 -0.90 2.47
N PRO A 43 -14.14 -0.22 2.46
CA PRO A 43 -14.21 1.08 3.11
C PRO A 43 -13.81 0.79 4.55
N ALA A 44 -12.61 1.23 4.95
CA ALA A 44 -12.29 1.34 6.35
C ALA A 44 -13.43 2.15 6.92
N HIS A 45 -14.29 1.49 7.72
CA HIS A 45 -15.34 2.16 8.45
C HIS A 45 -14.69 3.40 9.03
N ALA A 46 -15.17 4.58 8.63
CA ALA A 46 -14.55 5.87 8.87
C ALA A 46 -14.68 6.28 10.35
N SER A 47 -14.39 5.36 11.26
CA SER A 47 -14.26 5.60 12.67
C SER A 47 -12.78 5.77 12.98
N ARG A 48 -12.45 7.03 13.29
CA ARG A 48 -11.45 7.41 14.30
C ARG A 48 -10.01 7.66 13.82
N VAL A 49 -9.81 8.72 13.04
CA VAL A 49 -8.63 9.59 13.23
C VAL A 49 -8.99 11.08 13.07
N LYS A 50 -9.89 11.58 13.92
CA LYS A 50 -9.88 12.98 14.37
C LYS A 50 -9.37 12.99 15.81
N ALA A 51 -8.06 12.86 16.01
CA ALA A 51 -7.46 13.02 17.33
C ALA A 51 -5.93 13.18 17.22
N HIS A 52 -5.44 14.25 16.57
CA HIS A 52 -4.10 14.78 16.88
C HIS A 52 -3.77 16.16 16.24
N ARG A 53 -4.73 17.08 16.11
CA ARG A 53 -4.43 18.42 15.55
C ARG A 53 -5.01 19.62 16.31
N ASP A 54 -5.37 19.44 17.58
CA ASP A 54 -5.87 20.53 18.44
C ASP A 54 -5.17 20.61 19.81
N ASN A 55 -3.90 20.18 19.91
CA ASN A 55 -3.07 20.49 21.08
C ASN A 55 -1.79 21.22 20.65
N LYS A 56 -1.95 22.41 20.05
CA LYS A 56 -0.89 23.40 19.80
C LYS A 56 -1.48 24.76 19.37
N ARG A 57 -2.23 25.38 20.26
CA ARG A 57 -2.44 26.84 20.40
C ARG A 57 -2.49 27.04 21.92
N SER A 58 -1.38 27.38 22.60
CA SER A 58 -0.79 28.72 22.70
C SER A 58 -1.85 29.78 22.95
#